data_AF-A0A397A474-F1
#
_entry.id   AF-A0A397A474-F1
#
_cell.length_a   1.000
_cell.length_b   1.000
_cell.length_c   1.000
_cell.angle_alpha   90.00
_cell.angle_beta   90.00
_cell.angle_gamma   90.00
#
_symmetry.space_group_name_H-M   'P 1'
#
loop_
_entity.id
_entity.type
_entity.pdbx_description
1 polymer ?
#
loop_
_entity_poly.entity_id
_entity_poly.type
_entity_poly.pdbx_seq_one_letter_code
_entity_poly.pdbx_strand_id
1 'polypeptide(L)'
;MAATSFWRPRAHTDNKFAYVTFDEPYTLVELKYMDILCQILMKPQWWVKMQDVTILAKWKAESDLSDNDFGFLVRELEFYVNQYMLTTNEQPLPSTNPHPLGIVPLPAHGVFMTDHLVDSDLLRSIQALTAPLEAEARARGDFHPNSNDQVLDIVHPSLYCAVNGRTRITSSSSSLSSAPLAGESVLQWPLSSVFDVSNRFQWLPTPVHVDSCGHATFQSYINNIHPSDHSDLYPQLASLFELMLPMFETCLGSADVQPRHRIAHINMDQVMPTNKSECARQAFFAQRRLDNPNSVTDGDEFEDDVWEFAESFDEANVPLFLPALPTDEFEFETQFPSVKLNNNTLQVIVKIASIELTPHKSTYPGGSWHVEGMIHESIAASGILYYDCDNVTPSKLWFRHAFEPDYEFEYEQDEHTAITAVYGVSREGTDNTQVVGHIEARTGRCVVFPNYMQHRVAPFQLADPTRPGHRKIICFFLINPQHSILSTANVPPQQETWIQRALDSTFAGTLPEEALDLIRAMVGATTHDQAKDVMTQLMQERKGSDVFAKFLTEEVSLWYV
;
A
#
# COMPACT_ATOMS: atom_id res chain seq x y z
N MET A 1 7.86 -24.82 23.89
CA MET A 1 7.91 -24.52 22.44
C MET A 1 9.15 -23.68 22.22
N ALA A 2 10.07 -24.08 21.33
CA ALA A 2 11.28 -23.30 21.07
C ALA A 2 10.97 -22.18 20.07
N ALA A 3 11.56 -20.99 20.22
CA ALA A 3 11.35 -19.87 19.29
C ALA A 3 11.65 -20.20 17.81
N THR A 4 12.36 -21.30 17.55
CA THR A 4 12.64 -21.87 16.23
C THR A 4 11.41 -22.48 15.53
N SER A 5 10.25 -22.57 16.20
CA SER A 5 9.01 -23.06 15.58
C SER A 5 8.27 -22.00 14.76
N PHE A 6 8.62 -20.73 14.91
CA PHE A 6 8.02 -19.64 14.14
C PHE A 6 8.80 -19.39 12.86
N TRP A 7 8.08 -19.10 11.79
CA TRP A 7 8.66 -18.75 10.50
C TRP A 7 9.55 -17.52 10.65
N ARG A 8 10.74 -17.59 10.05
CA ARG A 8 11.64 -16.47 9.79
C ARG A 8 12.28 -16.74 8.42
N PRO A 9 12.50 -15.70 7.61
CA PRO A 9 13.05 -15.88 6.27
C PRO A 9 14.51 -16.29 6.36
N ARG A 10 14.91 -17.20 5.46
CA ARG A 10 16.28 -17.63 5.19
C ARG A 10 16.86 -16.89 3.98
N ALA A 11 16.02 -16.37 3.10
CA ALA A 11 16.35 -15.48 1.99
C ALA A 11 15.27 -14.41 1.79
N HIS A 12 15.58 -13.35 1.04
CA HIS A 12 14.61 -12.29 0.71
C HIS A 12 13.45 -12.81 -0.16
N THR A 13 13.69 -13.85 -0.96
CA THR A 13 12.70 -14.51 -1.82
C THR A 13 11.73 -15.43 -1.08
N ASP A 14 11.92 -15.68 0.23
CA ASP A 14 11.09 -16.64 0.98
C ASP A 14 9.66 -16.14 1.22
N ASN A 15 9.40 -14.85 1.02
CA ASN A 15 8.06 -14.28 1.08
C ASN A 15 7.76 -13.56 -0.24
N LYS A 16 6.94 -14.18 -1.09
CA LYS A 16 6.55 -13.62 -2.39
C LYS A 16 5.83 -12.26 -2.32
N PHE A 17 5.34 -11.87 -1.15
CA PHE A 17 4.69 -10.57 -0.94
C PHE A 17 5.64 -9.48 -0.46
N ALA A 18 6.92 -9.81 -0.21
CA ALA A 18 7.90 -8.84 0.28
C ALA A 18 8.49 -7.99 -0.86
N TYR A 19 8.79 -8.62 -2.01
CA TYR A 19 9.41 -7.95 -3.16
C TYR A 19 8.79 -8.48 -4.44
N VAL A 20 8.13 -7.58 -5.18
CA VAL A 20 7.60 -7.86 -6.51
C VAL A 20 8.03 -6.71 -7.41
N THR A 21 8.83 -7.04 -8.42
CA THR A 21 9.03 -6.21 -9.62
C THR A 21 8.03 -6.65 -10.68
N PHE A 22 7.66 -5.72 -11.55
CA PHE A 22 6.79 -5.99 -12.68
C PHE A 22 7.61 -5.99 -13.96
N ASP A 23 7.30 -6.90 -14.88
CA ASP A 23 8.20 -7.20 -15.99
C ASP A 23 8.44 -5.98 -16.90
N GLU A 24 7.42 -5.15 -17.14
CA GLU A 24 7.49 -4.02 -18.05
C GLU A 24 7.04 -2.71 -17.38
N PRO A 25 7.64 -1.55 -17.74
CA PRO A 25 7.11 -0.24 -17.35
C PRO A 25 5.84 0.10 -18.14
N TYR A 26 4.91 0.83 -17.52
CA TYR A 26 3.80 1.46 -18.23
C TYR A 26 4.29 2.63 -19.09
N THR A 27 3.63 2.86 -20.21
CA THR A 27 3.84 4.08 -20.99
C THR A 27 3.32 5.32 -20.25
N LEU A 28 3.85 6.51 -20.56
CA LEU A 28 3.33 7.78 -20.05
C LEU A 28 1.85 8.01 -20.43
N VAL A 29 1.43 7.49 -21.59
CA VAL A 29 0.02 7.52 -22.05
C VAL A 29 -0.86 6.68 -21.13
N GLU A 30 -0.42 5.47 -20.78
CA GLU A 30 -1.13 4.63 -19.82
C GLU A 30 -1.17 5.24 -18.43
N LEU A 31 -0.06 5.78 -17.93
CA LEU A 31 -0.02 6.41 -16.61
C LEU A 31 -0.99 7.60 -16.52
N LYS A 32 -1.04 8.45 -17.56
CA LYS A 32 -2.03 9.54 -17.65
C LYS A 32 -3.45 9.00 -17.64
N TYR A 33 -3.72 7.98 -18.45
CA TYR A 33 -5.03 7.32 -18.50
C TYR A 33 -5.44 6.73 -17.14
N MET A 34 -4.53 6.02 -16.48
CA MET A 34 -4.75 5.36 -15.19
C MET A 34 -5.04 6.39 -14.10
N ASP A 35 -4.36 7.54 -14.08
CA ASP A 35 -4.67 8.60 -13.13
C ASP A 35 -6.08 9.15 -13.33
N ILE A 36 -6.50 9.38 -14.58
CA ILE A 36 -7.86 9.86 -14.89
C ILE A 36 -8.93 8.83 -14.52
N LEU A 37 -8.69 7.55 -14.82
CA LEU A 37 -9.57 6.45 -14.39
C LEU A 37 -9.69 6.44 -12.86
N CYS A 38 -8.57 6.47 -12.13
CA CYS A 38 -8.54 6.62 -10.68
C CYS A 38 -9.40 7.80 -10.19
N GLN A 39 -9.21 8.99 -10.77
CA GLN A 39 -9.95 10.20 -10.39
C GLN A 39 -11.47 10.03 -10.55
N ILE A 40 -11.93 9.35 -11.60
CA ILE A 40 -13.35 9.06 -11.80
C ILE A 40 -13.86 8.07 -10.76
N LEU A 41 -13.14 6.97 -10.52
CA LEU A 41 -13.51 5.96 -9.53
C LEU A 41 -13.61 6.55 -8.12
N MET A 42 -12.82 7.60 -7.81
CA MET A 42 -12.91 8.30 -6.54
C MET A 42 -14.20 9.13 -6.39
N LYS A 43 -14.93 9.47 -7.47
CA LYS A 43 -16.17 10.25 -7.36
C LYS A 43 -17.28 9.39 -6.71
N PRO A 44 -18.03 9.91 -5.72
CA PRO A 44 -19.12 9.13 -5.13
C PRO A 44 -20.16 8.83 -6.21
N GLN A 45 -20.65 7.59 -6.25
CA GLN A 45 -21.67 7.15 -7.21
C GLN A 45 -21.28 7.43 -8.67
N TRP A 46 -20.00 7.26 -9.02
CA TRP A 46 -19.50 7.50 -10.38
C TRP A 46 -20.27 6.68 -11.43
N TRP A 47 -20.72 5.47 -11.10
CA TRP A 47 -21.50 4.60 -11.97
C TRP A 47 -22.91 5.11 -12.29
N VAL A 48 -23.50 5.89 -11.39
CA VAL A 48 -24.76 6.59 -11.67
C VAL A 48 -24.47 7.79 -12.56
N LYS A 49 -23.41 8.53 -12.20
CA LYS A 49 -22.99 9.76 -12.89
C LYS A 49 -22.58 9.52 -14.34
N MET A 50 -21.97 8.38 -14.66
CA MET A 50 -21.57 8.06 -16.04
C MET A 50 -22.77 7.83 -16.97
N GLN A 51 -23.99 7.63 -16.44
CA GLN A 51 -25.20 7.52 -17.25
C GLN A 51 -25.71 8.89 -17.72
N ASP A 52 -25.24 10.00 -17.12
CA ASP A 52 -25.60 11.36 -17.50
C ASP A 52 -24.62 11.89 -18.56
N VAL A 53 -25.15 12.11 -19.77
CA VAL A 53 -24.40 12.65 -20.91
C VAL A 53 -23.74 14.01 -20.62
N THR A 54 -24.34 14.83 -19.76
CA THR A 54 -23.80 16.14 -19.37
C THR A 54 -22.58 15.95 -18.45
N ILE A 55 -22.63 14.96 -17.56
CA ILE A 55 -21.51 14.63 -16.68
C ILE A 55 -20.37 14.00 -17.49
N LEU A 56 -20.67 13.10 -18.43
CA LEU A 56 -19.65 12.55 -19.33
C LEU A 56 -18.97 13.65 -20.16
N ALA A 57 -19.73 14.59 -20.72
CA ALA A 57 -19.16 15.73 -21.45
C ALA A 57 -18.24 16.58 -20.57
N LYS A 58 -18.61 16.75 -19.28
CA LYS A 58 -17.77 17.43 -18.30
C LYS A 58 -16.49 16.65 -18.00
N TRP A 59 -16.57 15.35 -17.73
CA TRP A 59 -15.38 14.52 -17.50
C TRP A 59 -14.45 14.49 -18.71
N LYS A 60 -15.01 14.42 -19.92
CA LYS A 60 -14.26 14.53 -21.17
C LYS A 60 -13.47 15.82 -21.22
N ALA A 61 -14.11 16.96 -20.95
CA ALA A 61 -13.47 18.27 -20.94
C ALA A 61 -12.43 18.42 -19.82
N GLU A 62 -12.62 17.79 -18.65
CA GLU A 62 -11.68 17.83 -17.53
C GLU A 62 -10.47 16.90 -17.72
N SER A 63 -10.57 15.89 -18.58
CA SER A 63 -9.57 14.81 -18.72
C SER A 63 -8.42 15.12 -19.67
N ASP A 64 -8.57 16.08 -20.58
CA ASP A 64 -7.64 16.33 -21.69
C ASP A 64 -7.25 15.06 -22.49
N LEU A 65 -8.16 14.07 -22.57
CA LEU A 65 -8.01 12.87 -23.39
C LEU A 65 -8.47 13.11 -24.83
N SER A 66 -7.93 12.36 -25.78
CA SER A 66 -8.46 12.32 -27.15
C SER A 66 -9.84 11.67 -27.19
N ASP A 67 -10.62 11.86 -28.27
CA ASP A 67 -11.95 11.25 -28.40
C ASP A 67 -11.88 9.73 -28.36
N ASN A 68 -10.82 9.15 -28.93
CA ASN A 68 -10.54 7.73 -28.85
C ASN A 68 -10.27 7.28 -27.40
N ASP A 69 -9.34 7.94 -26.70
CA ASP A 69 -8.93 7.52 -25.35
C ASP A 69 -10.06 7.68 -24.33
N PHE A 70 -10.89 8.72 -24.49
CA PHE A 70 -12.08 8.87 -23.67
C PHE A 70 -13.15 7.82 -24.00
N GLY A 71 -13.30 7.44 -25.27
CA GLY A 71 -14.14 6.31 -25.66
C GLY A 71 -13.67 5.01 -25.01
N PHE A 72 -12.36 4.76 -24.97
CA PHE A 72 -11.76 3.62 -24.25
C PHE A 72 -12.08 3.68 -22.74
N LEU A 73 -11.91 4.85 -22.11
CA LEU A 73 -12.23 5.07 -20.69
C LEU A 73 -13.68 4.71 -20.37
N VAL A 74 -14.63 5.17 -21.19
CA VAL A 74 -16.05 4.88 -20.99
C VAL A 74 -16.32 3.38 -21.10
N ARG A 75 -15.72 2.68 -22.08
CA ARG A 75 -15.84 1.21 -22.19
C ARG A 75 -15.30 0.48 -20.95
N GLU A 76 -14.17 0.92 -20.39
CA GLU A 76 -13.59 0.32 -19.17
C GLU A 76 -14.50 0.57 -17.95
N LEU A 77 -15.06 1.77 -17.81
CA LEU A 77 -16.02 2.09 -16.75
C LEU A 77 -17.31 1.27 -16.88
N GLU A 78 -17.83 1.10 -18.09
CA GLU A 78 -19.00 0.25 -18.36
C GLU A 78 -18.72 -1.21 -18.01
N PHE A 79 -17.52 -1.70 -18.34
CA PHE A 79 -17.06 -3.01 -17.93
C PHE A 79 -17.03 -3.14 -16.40
N TYR A 80 -16.50 -2.15 -15.68
CA TYR A 80 -16.48 -2.18 -14.21
C TYR A 80 -17.89 -2.23 -13.63
N VAL A 81 -18.83 -1.44 -14.16
CA VAL A 81 -20.24 -1.47 -13.75
C VAL A 81 -20.85 -2.86 -13.97
N ASN A 82 -20.59 -3.47 -15.13
CA ASN A 82 -21.17 -4.75 -15.52
C ASN A 82 -20.58 -5.93 -14.73
N GLN A 83 -19.26 -5.96 -14.50
CA GLN A 83 -18.58 -7.07 -13.81
C GLN A 83 -18.64 -6.94 -12.29
N TYR A 84 -18.37 -5.75 -11.75
CA TYR A 84 -18.27 -5.51 -10.31
C TYR A 84 -19.57 -4.91 -9.72
N MET A 85 -20.63 -4.92 -10.55
CA MET A 85 -22.03 -4.82 -10.16
C MET A 85 -22.39 -3.55 -9.42
N LEU A 86 -22.34 -2.46 -10.17
CA LEU A 86 -22.94 -1.19 -9.79
C LEU A 86 -24.36 -1.04 -10.40
N THR A 87 -25.06 -2.15 -10.61
CA THR A 87 -26.41 -2.11 -11.17
C THR A 87 -27.42 -1.74 -10.09
N THR A 88 -28.04 -0.58 -10.27
CA THR A 88 -29.04 0.07 -9.41
C THR A 88 -30.38 -0.66 -9.27
N ASN A 89 -30.49 -1.94 -9.66
CA ASN A 89 -31.77 -2.66 -9.68
C ASN A 89 -31.72 -3.93 -8.84
N GLU A 90 -32.76 -4.11 -8.04
CA GLU A 90 -33.08 -5.15 -7.06
C GLU A 90 -33.17 -6.59 -7.62
N GLN A 91 -32.22 -7.00 -8.45
CA GLN A 91 -32.07 -8.40 -8.84
C GLN A 91 -30.66 -8.85 -8.49
N PRO A 92 -30.48 -9.72 -7.48
CA PRO A 92 -29.19 -10.34 -7.28
C PRO A 92 -28.83 -11.10 -8.54
N LEU A 93 -27.61 -10.90 -9.04
CA LEU A 93 -27.02 -11.83 -10.00
C LEU A 93 -27.17 -13.27 -9.47
N PRO A 94 -27.29 -14.26 -10.36
CA PRO A 94 -27.20 -15.66 -9.96
C PRO A 94 -25.93 -15.87 -9.14
N SER A 95 -26.07 -16.66 -8.07
CA SER A 95 -25.08 -17.00 -7.04
C SER A 95 -23.82 -17.74 -7.54
N THR A 96 -23.46 -17.58 -8.80
CA THR A 96 -22.33 -18.23 -9.46
C THR A 96 -21.15 -17.28 -9.70
N ASN A 97 -21.32 -15.97 -9.47
CA ASN A 97 -20.20 -15.02 -9.53
C ASN A 97 -19.51 -14.92 -8.15
N PRO A 98 -18.20 -15.21 -8.06
CA PRO A 98 -17.48 -15.28 -6.79
C PRO A 98 -17.14 -13.92 -6.17
N HIS A 99 -17.34 -12.81 -6.88
CA HIS A 99 -17.05 -11.47 -6.35
C HIS A 99 -18.25 -10.88 -5.59
N PRO A 100 -18.06 -10.43 -4.33
CA PRO A 100 -19.08 -9.65 -3.64
C PRO A 100 -19.38 -8.35 -4.38
N LEU A 101 -20.67 -8.03 -4.46
CA LEU A 101 -21.20 -6.79 -5.02
C LEU A 101 -20.44 -5.57 -4.46
N GLY A 102 -19.97 -4.67 -5.34
CA GLY A 102 -19.45 -3.36 -4.95
C GLY A 102 -17.97 -3.29 -4.55
N ILE A 103 -17.16 -4.32 -4.83
CA ILE A 103 -15.68 -4.26 -4.75
C ILE A 103 -15.12 -3.90 -6.12
N VAL A 104 -14.48 -2.74 -6.23
CA VAL A 104 -13.98 -2.18 -7.49
C VAL A 104 -12.45 -2.28 -7.53
N PRO A 105 -11.85 -2.87 -8.58
CA PRO A 105 -10.40 -2.81 -8.77
C PRO A 105 -9.96 -1.39 -9.11
N LEU A 106 -8.75 -1.04 -8.72
CA LEU A 106 -8.11 0.20 -9.15
C LEU A 106 -7.12 -0.09 -10.29
N PRO A 107 -6.74 0.96 -11.06
CA PRO A 107 -5.63 0.88 -11.99
C PRO A 107 -4.33 0.32 -11.38
N ALA A 108 -4.07 0.61 -10.10
CA ALA A 108 -2.97 0.00 -9.38
C ALA A 108 -3.23 -1.51 -9.18
N HIS A 109 -2.36 -2.35 -9.76
CA HIS A 109 -2.50 -3.81 -9.77
C HIS A 109 -2.68 -4.39 -8.36
N GLY A 110 -3.68 -5.28 -8.21
CA GLY A 110 -3.98 -5.92 -6.93
C GLY A 110 -4.62 -5.02 -5.87
N VAL A 111 -4.93 -3.76 -6.19
CA VAL A 111 -5.58 -2.83 -5.26
C VAL A 111 -7.08 -2.80 -5.51
N PHE A 112 -7.84 -3.04 -4.44
CA PHE A 112 -9.31 -3.09 -4.47
C PHE A 112 -9.90 -2.12 -3.47
N MET A 113 -11.01 -1.47 -3.83
CA MET A 113 -11.71 -0.55 -2.94
C MET A 113 -13.22 -0.75 -2.96
N THR A 114 -13.90 -0.17 -1.98
CA THR A 114 -15.36 -0.15 -1.89
C THR A 114 -15.85 0.90 -0.91
N ASP A 115 -16.99 1.51 -1.23
CA ASP A 115 -17.70 2.47 -0.37
C ASP A 115 -18.92 1.83 0.33
N HIS A 116 -19.12 0.52 0.17
CA HIS A 116 -20.41 -0.12 0.46
C HIS A 116 -20.36 -1.31 1.42
N LEU A 117 -19.18 -1.86 1.69
CA LEU A 117 -19.09 -3.04 2.56
C LEU A 117 -19.49 -2.75 4.01
N VAL A 118 -19.19 -1.55 4.50
CA VAL A 118 -19.45 -1.18 5.90
C VAL A 118 -20.76 -0.39 5.96
N ASP A 119 -21.79 -1.01 6.54
CA ASP A 119 -23.06 -0.33 6.77
C ASP A 119 -22.96 0.76 7.86
N SER A 120 -24.01 1.58 7.95
CA SER A 120 -24.04 2.72 8.88
C SER A 120 -24.04 2.31 10.36
N ASP A 121 -24.52 1.12 10.71
CA ASP A 121 -24.63 0.68 12.10
C ASP A 121 -23.31 0.10 12.60
N LEU A 122 -22.61 -0.70 11.78
CA LEU A 122 -21.25 -1.15 12.04
C LEU A 122 -20.29 0.04 12.13
N LEU A 123 -20.38 0.99 11.19
CA LEU A 123 -19.53 2.19 11.20
C LEU A 123 -19.73 3.03 12.47
N ARG A 124 -20.98 3.28 12.87
CA ARG A 124 -21.30 4.02 14.09
C ARG A 124 -20.81 3.27 15.34
N SER A 125 -20.94 1.95 15.35
CA SER A 125 -20.47 1.10 16.46
C SER A 125 -18.95 1.18 16.59
N ILE A 126 -18.22 1.07 15.48
CA ILE A 126 -16.76 1.25 15.44
C ILE A 126 -16.36 2.63 15.96
N GLN A 127 -16.99 3.71 15.49
CA GLN A 127 -16.72 5.08 15.94
C GLN A 127 -16.93 5.23 17.46
N ALA A 128 -18.04 4.72 17.98
CA ALA A 128 -18.35 4.81 19.40
C ALA A 128 -17.38 3.99 20.27
N LEU A 129 -17.04 2.78 19.84
CA LEU A 129 -16.21 1.84 20.60
C LEU A 129 -14.70 2.14 20.52
N THR A 130 -14.26 2.89 19.50
CA THR A 130 -12.87 3.38 19.40
C THR A 130 -12.64 4.69 20.14
N ALA A 131 -13.68 5.48 20.44
CA ALA A 131 -13.53 6.76 21.15
C ALA A 131 -12.87 6.65 22.54
N PRO A 132 -13.15 5.63 23.39
CA PRO A 132 -12.42 5.46 24.65
C PRO A 132 -10.92 5.19 24.43
N LEU A 133 -10.57 4.32 23.47
CA LEU A 133 -9.16 4.04 23.12
C LEU A 133 -8.44 5.31 22.65
N GLU A 134 -9.10 6.13 21.85
CA GLU A 134 -8.56 7.40 21.38
C GLU A 134 -8.32 8.38 22.54
N ALA A 135 -9.26 8.49 23.48
CA ALA A 135 -9.13 9.34 24.66
C ALA A 135 -7.96 8.89 25.55
N GLU A 136 -7.80 7.58 25.75
CA GLU A 136 -6.69 7.01 26.52
C GLU A 136 -5.34 7.23 25.85
N ALA A 137 -5.23 6.99 24.54
CA ALA A 137 -4.00 7.24 23.78
C ALA A 137 -3.58 8.72 23.85
N ARG A 138 -4.57 9.63 23.75
CA ARG A 138 -4.33 11.06 23.90
C ARG A 138 -3.89 11.43 25.32
N ALA A 139 -4.50 10.85 26.35
CA ALA A 139 -4.12 11.08 27.75
C ALA A 139 -2.68 10.62 28.04
N ARG A 140 -2.21 9.56 27.37
CA ARG A 140 -0.82 9.09 27.45
C ARG A 140 0.15 9.84 26.53
N GLY A 141 -0.35 10.74 25.68
CA GLY A 141 0.46 11.47 24.68
C GLY A 141 1.07 10.53 23.63
N ASP A 142 0.31 9.55 23.16
CA ASP A 142 0.74 8.54 22.18
C ASP A 142 0.78 9.12 20.76
N PHE A 143 1.55 10.18 20.57
CA PHE A 143 1.78 10.77 19.26
C PHE A 143 2.96 10.09 18.56
N HIS A 144 2.80 9.87 17.26
CA HIS A 144 3.80 9.26 16.41
C HIS A 144 5.08 10.10 16.40
N PRO A 145 6.27 9.49 16.61
CA PRO A 145 7.53 10.21 16.58
C PRO A 145 7.73 11.02 15.29
N ASN A 146 8.21 12.25 15.41
CA ASN A 146 8.47 13.19 14.31
C ASN A 146 7.21 13.63 13.52
N SER A 147 6.01 13.40 14.05
CA SER A 147 4.74 13.83 13.41
C SER A 147 4.27 15.24 13.80
N ASN A 148 5.04 15.97 14.62
CA ASN A 148 4.63 17.26 15.19
C ASN A 148 3.28 17.15 15.95
N ASP A 149 3.05 16.06 16.66
CA ASP A 149 1.80 15.73 17.37
C ASP A 149 0.55 15.77 16.47
N GLN A 150 0.70 15.46 15.18
CA GLN A 150 -0.41 15.41 14.22
C GLN A 150 -0.86 13.97 13.93
N VAL A 151 -0.14 12.96 14.39
CA VAL A 151 -0.55 11.55 14.21
C VAL A 151 -0.67 10.91 15.58
N LEU A 152 -1.90 10.59 15.99
CA LEU A 152 -2.20 9.88 17.24
C LEU A 152 -2.23 8.38 16.99
N ASP A 153 -1.35 7.66 17.67
CA ASP A 153 -1.21 6.21 17.65
C ASP A 153 -2.19 5.58 18.68
N ILE A 154 -3.45 5.42 18.27
CA ILE A 154 -4.52 4.88 19.13
C ILE A 154 -4.24 3.41 19.50
N VAL A 155 -3.90 2.61 18.49
CA VAL A 155 -3.41 1.24 18.60
C VAL A 155 -2.26 1.11 17.61
N HIS A 156 -1.02 1.03 18.08
CA HIS A 156 0.14 0.95 17.20
C HIS A 156 0.97 -0.31 17.48
N PRO A 157 1.29 -1.12 16.45
CA PRO A 157 1.92 -2.42 16.64
C PRO A 157 3.38 -2.36 17.15
N SER A 158 4.02 -1.19 17.09
CA SER A 158 5.35 -0.98 17.69
C SER A 158 5.30 -0.83 19.21
N LEU A 159 4.18 -0.41 19.78
CA LEU A 159 3.99 -0.41 21.23
C LEU A 159 3.79 -1.84 21.70
N TYR A 160 4.57 -2.24 22.71
CA TYR A 160 4.54 -3.61 23.26
C TYR A 160 4.78 -4.70 22.20
N CYS A 161 5.63 -4.42 21.22
CA CYS A 161 6.12 -5.45 20.29
C CYS A 161 6.99 -6.50 21.02
N ALA A 162 7.30 -7.62 20.37
CA ALA A 162 8.22 -8.59 20.92
C ALA A 162 9.66 -8.08 20.83
N VAL A 163 10.42 -8.24 21.92
CA VAL A 163 11.83 -7.87 22.03
C VAL A 163 12.66 -9.13 22.29
N ASN A 164 13.57 -9.45 21.37
CA ASN A 164 14.46 -10.60 21.49
C ASN A 164 15.33 -10.50 22.76
N GLY A 165 15.41 -11.59 23.52
CA GLY A 165 16.11 -11.62 24.80
C GLY A 165 15.38 -10.97 25.98
N ARG A 166 14.16 -10.44 25.78
CA ARG A 166 13.36 -9.81 26.85
C ARG A 166 11.94 -10.35 26.95
N THR A 167 11.21 -10.42 25.85
CA THR A 167 9.78 -10.81 25.85
C THR A 167 9.60 -12.24 26.35
N ARG A 168 8.58 -12.46 27.18
CA ARG A 168 8.22 -13.78 27.69
C ARG A 168 7.30 -14.51 26.70
N ILE A 169 7.52 -15.80 26.49
CA ILE A 169 6.70 -16.66 25.62
C ILE A 169 6.17 -17.87 26.37
N THR A 170 5.00 -18.35 25.96
CA THR A 170 4.32 -19.54 26.48
C THR A 170 4.15 -20.61 25.40
N SER A 171 4.28 -21.88 25.80
CA SER A 171 3.98 -23.03 24.94
C SER A 171 2.47 -23.34 24.90
N SER A 172 1.75 -22.92 25.93
CA SER A 172 0.30 -23.09 26.04
C SER A 172 -0.37 -21.96 25.25
N SER A 173 -1.09 -22.29 24.18
CA SER A 173 -1.77 -21.28 23.35
C SER A 173 -2.77 -20.51 24.21
N SER A 174 -2.60 -19.19 24.29
CA SER A 174 -3.54 -18.33 25.00
C SER A 174 -4.85 -18.23 24.21
N SER A 175 -5.97 -18.41 24.91
CA SER A 175 -7.29 -18.06 24.39
C SER A 175 -7.73 -16.70 24.94
N LEU A 176 -8.69 -16.05 24.30
CA LEU A 176 -9.32 -14.81 24.81
C LEU A 176 -9.82 -14.92 26.26
N SER A 177 -10.25 -16.11 26.69
CA SER A 177 -10.79 -16.35 28.03
C SER A 177 -9.78 -16.93 29.03
N SER A 178 -8.59 -17.33 28.58
CA SER A 178 -7.61 -18.04 29.41
C SER A 178 -6.15 -17.76 29.01
N ALA A 179 -5.81 -16.49 28.80
CA ALA A 179 -4.41 -16.13 28.54
C ALA A 179 -3.57 -16.30 29.82
N PRO A 180 -2.46 -17.06 29.77
CA PRO A 180 -1.55 -17.12 30.89
C PRO A 180 -0.98 -15.71 31.14
N LEU A 181 -0.93 -15.31 32.40
CA LEU A 181 -0.39 -14.02 32.83
C LEU A 181 1.13 -13.93 32.72
N ALA A 182 1.80 -15.08 32.57
CA ALA A 182 3.25 -15.21 32.57
C ALA A 182 3.70 -16.16 31.47
N GLY A 183 4.80 -15.83 30.80
CA GLY A 183 5.45 -16.75 29.87
C GLY A 183 6.44 -17.65 30.59
N GLU A 184 6.61 -18.86 30.06
CA GLU A 184 7.45 -19.93 30.62
C GLU A 184 8.94 -19.69 30.34
N SER A 185 9.26 -18.96 29.27
CA SER A 185 10.64 -18.74 28.81
C SER A 185 10.82 -17.36 28.20
N VAL A 186 12.08 -16.92 28.10
CA VAL A 186 12.44 -15.68 27.39
C VAL A 186 12.61 -16.00 25.91
N LEU A 187 12.06 -15.15 25.06
CA LEU A 187 12.22 -15.20 23.61
C LEU A 187 13.71 -15.13 23.23
N GLN A 188 14.14 -16.07 22.40
CA GLN A 188 15.51 -16.16 21.88
C GLN A 188 15.47 -16.55 20.40
N TRP A 189 15.50 -15.57 19.50
CA TRP A 189 15.65 -15.83 18.07
C TRP A 189 17.12 -15.98 17.69
N PRO A 190 17.44 -16.88 16.74
CA PRO A 190 18.75 -16.89 16.11
C PRO A 190 18.96 -15.58 15.34
N LEU A 191 20.21 -15.10 15.31
CA LEU A 191 20.58 -13.97 14.47
C LEU A 191 20.40 -14.34 13.00
N SER A 192 19.77 -13.44 12.25
CA SER A 192 19.63 -13.49 10.80
C SER A 192 20.63 -12.53 10.15
N SER A 193 21.21 -12.97 9.04
CA SER A 193 21.97 -12.14 8.11
C SER A 193 21.15 -11.71 6.90
N VAL A 194 19.89 -12.16 6.79
CA VAL A 194 18.98 -11.74 5.72
C VAL A 194 18.69 -10.25 5.91
N PHE A 195 18.86 -9.50 4.83
CA PHE A 195 18.58 -8.07 4.83
C PHE A 195 17.12 -7.81 5.26
N ASP A 196 16.87 -6.70 5.95
CA ASP A 196 15.55 -6.25 6.42
C ASP A 196 14.90 -7.17 7.47
N VAL A 197 15.64 -8.15 7.99
CA VAL A 197 15.21 -8.91 9.17
C VAL A 197 15.68 -8.22 10.44
N SER A 198 14.74 -7.80 11.30
CA SER A 198 15.09 -7.36 12.64
C SER A 198 15.54 -8.54 13.50
N ASN A 199 16.72 -8.42 14.08
CA ASN A 199 17.23 -9.34 15.11
C ASN A 199 16.75 -9.00 16.52
N ARG A 200 16.04 -7.87 16.67
CA ARG A 200 15.67 -7.28 17.97
C ARG A 200 14.18 -7.26 18.19
N PHE A 201 13.38 -6.98 17.16
CA PHE A 201 11.97 -6.63 17.31
C PHE A 201 11.08 -7.40 16.35
N GLN A 202 9.82 -7.66 16.73
CA GLN A 202 8.78 -8.12 15.80
C GLN A 202 7.43 -7.62 16.28
N TRP A 203 6.62 -7.10 15.38
CA TRP A 203 5.20 -6.91 15.64
C TRP A 203 4.49 -8.23 15.97
N LEU A 204 3.47 -8.13 16.82
CA LEU A 204 2.70 -9.28 17.30
C LEU A 204 1.33 -9.30 16.62
N PRO A 205 1.11 -10.16 15.60
CA PRO A 205 -0.23 -10.42 15.11
C PRO A 205 -1.07 -11.12 16.18
N THR A 206 -2.39 -11.02 16.03
CA THR A 206 -3.36 -11.87 16.72
C THR A 206 -3.89 -12.95 15.77
N PRO A 207 -4.04 -14.20 16.22
CA PRO A 207 -4.71 -15.24 15.43
C PRO A 207 -6.20 -14.95 15.23
N VAL A 208 -6.69 -15.17 14.00
CA VAL A 208 -8.11 -15.06 13.61
C VAL A 208 -8.53 -16.38 12.98
N HIS A 209 -9.50 -17.07 13.57
CA HIS A 209 -10.09 -18.24 12.94
C HIS A 209 -11.17 -17.78 11.95
N VAL A 210 -11.10 -18.29 10.72
CA VAL A 210 -12.12 -18.10 9.69
C VAL A 210 -12.76 -19.45 9.42
N ASP A 211 -14.04 -19.58 9.71
CA ASP A 211 -14.75 -20.85 9.53
C ASP A 211 -15.10 -21.13 8.05
N SER A 212 -15.86 -22.19 7.78
CA SER A 212 -16.27 -22.56 6.42
C SER A 212 -17.17 -21.52 5.75
N CYS A 213 -17.90 -20.74 6.54
CA CYS A 213 -18.84 -19.72 6.08
C CYS A 213 -18.16 -18.36 5.89
N GLY A 214 -16.90 -18.22 6.28
CA GLY A 214 -16.17 -16.95 6.25
C GLY A 214 -16.28 -16.16 7.55
N HIS A 215 -16.91 -16.71 8.59
CA HIS A 215 -17.07 -16.00 9.85
C HIS A 215 -15.73 -15.90 10.58
N ALA A 216 -15.33 -14.67 10.90
CA ALA A 216 -14.05 -14.40 11.55
C ALA A 216 -14.21 -14.30 13.07
N THR A 217 -13.27 -14.88 13.83
CA THR A 217 -13.22 -14.75 15.29
C THR A 217 -11.78 -14.69 15.79
N PHE A 218 -11.42 -13.60 16.47
CA PHE A 218 -10.12 -13.49 17.15
C PHE A 218 -9.97 -14.60 18.18
N GLN A 219 -8.81 -15.25 18.23
CA GLN A 219 -8.55 -16.37 19.16
C GLN A 219 -7.74 -15.93 20.38
N SER A 220 -7.01 -14.82 20.29
CA SER A 220 -6.26 -14.19 21.40
C SER A 220 -6.52 -12.69 21.43
N TYR A 221 -5.94 -12.00 22.42
CA TYR A 221 -6.03 -10.55 22.53
C TYR A 221 -5.38 -9.86 21.32
N ILE A 222 -5.95 -8.74 20.90
CA ILE A 222 -5.35 -7.81 19.95
C ILE A 222 -4.32 -6.99 20.73
N ASN A 223 -3.07 -6.93 20.25
CA ASN A 223 -2.03 -6.18 20.94
C ASN A 223 -2.48 -4.72 21.15
N ASN A 224 -2.35 -4.24 22.40
CA ASN A 224 -2.79 -2.91 22.86
C ASN A 224 -4.30 -2.68 23.00
N ILE A 225 -5.15 -3.72 22.88
CA ILE A 225 -6.59 -3.62 23.17
C ILE A 225 -6.96 -4.64 24.26
N HIS A 226 -7.28 -4.17 25.46
CA HIS A 226 -7.61 -5.07 26.57
C HIS A 226 -8.91 -5.85 26.28
N PRO A 227 -8.91 -7.20 26.31
CA PRO A 227 -10.05 -8.00 25.87
C PRO A 227 -11.31 -7.82 26.73
N SER A 228 -11.16 -7.54 28.03
CA SER A 228 -12.31 -7.29 28.92
C SER A 228 -12.83 -5.86 28.92
N ASP A 229 -11.97 -4.85 28.72
CA ASP A 229 -12.39 -3.44 28.78
C ASP A 229 -13.02 -2.98 27.45
N HIS A 230 -12.64 -3.65 26.35
CA HIS A 230 -13.15 -3.40 25.01
C HIS A 230 -13.82 -4.64 24.42
N SER A 231 -14.50 -5.45 25.25
CA SER A 231 -15.14 -6.70 24.83
C SER A 231 -16.09 -6.50 23.65
N ASP A 232 -16.79 -5.37 23.60
CA ASP A 232 -17.76 -5.06 22.55
C ASP A 232 -17.10 -4.65 21.22
N LEU A 233 -15.84 -4.20 21.25
CA LEU A 233 -15.08 -3.82 20.05
C LEU A 233 -14.57 -5.04 19.28
N TYR A 234 -14.21 -6.12 19.97
CA TYR A 234 -13.65 -7.33 19.32
C TYR A 234 -14.59 -7.92 18.26
N PRO A 235 -15.90 -8.14 18.53
CA PRO A 235 -16.84 -8.58 17.52
C PRO A 235 -16.95 -7.61 16.33
N GLN A 236 -16.93 -6.29 16.56
CA GLN A 236 -17.04 -5.32 15.46
C GLN A 236 -15.80 -5.34 14.55
N LEU A 237 -14.60 -5.47 15.13
CA LEU A 237 -13.37 -5.64 14.36
C LEU A 237 -13.35 -6.96 13.60
N ALA A 238 -13.90 -8.03 14.18
CA ALA A 238 -14.01 -9.33 13.51
C ALA A 238 -14.99 -9.26 12.33
N SER A 239 -16.16 -8.63 12.51
CA SER A 239 -17.11 -8.37 11.42
C SER A 239 -16.52 -7.49 10.33
N LEU A 240 -15.75 -6.46 10.68
CA LEU A 240 -15.05 -5.65 9.68
C LEU A 240 -14.03 -6.47 8.88
N PHE A 241 -13.24 -7.30 9.56
CA PHE A 241 -12.27 -8.18 8.89
C PHE A 241 -12.97 -9.19 7.97
N GLU A 242 -14.08 -9.79 8.43
CA GLU A 242 -14.93 -10.68 7.64
C GLU A 242 -15.43 -10.00 6.36
N LEU A 243 -15.91 -8.75 6.45
CA LEU A 243 -16.32 -7.99 5.27
C LEU A 243 -15.17 -7.77 4.27
N MET A 244 -13.94 -7.56 4.76
CA MET A 244 -12.76 -7.39 3.91
C MET A 244 -12.18 -8.71 3.37
N LEU A 245 -12.60 -9.88 3.87
CA LEU A 245 -12.02 -11.17 3.47
C LEU A 245 -12.00 -11.36 1.94
N PRO A 246 -13.08 -11.13 1.18
CA PRO A 246 -13.05 -11.32 -0.27
C PRO A 246 -12.09 -10.37 -0.99
N MET A 247 -11.89 -9.16 -0.45
CA MET A 247 -10.90 -8.22 -0.98
C MET A 247 -9.47 -8.73 -0.73
N PHE A 248 -9.20 -9.29 0.47
CA PHE A 248 -7.93 -9.97 0.75
C PHE A 248 -7.71 -11.19 -0.13
N GLU A 249 -8.73 -12.05 -0.30
CA GLU A 249 -8.66 -13.24 -1.15
C GLU A 249 -8.24 -12.89 -2.58
N THR A 250 -8.83 -11.84 -3.14
CA THR A 250 -8.54 -11.36 -4.50
C THR A 250 -7.17 -10.67 -4.58
N CYS A 251 -6.85 -9.82 -3.59
CA CYS A 251 -5.54 -9.16 -3.50
C CYS A 251 -4.39 -10.17 -3.44
N LEU A 252 -4.49 -11.22 -2.62
CA LEU A 252 -3.45 -12.24 -2.54
C LEU A 252 -3.32 -13.05 -3.82
N GLY A 253 -4.43 -13.30 -4.54
CA GLY A 253 -4.39 -14.00 -5.82
C GLY A 253 -3.76 -13.17 -6.95
N SER A 254 -3.90 -11.84 -6.91
CA SER A 254 -3.27 -10.94 -7.89
C SER A 254 -1.73 -10.94 -7.84
N ALA A 255 -1.13 -11.39 -6.73
CA ALA A 255 0.32 -11.42 -6.56
C ALA A 255 1.05 -12.43 -7.47
N ASP A 256 0.33 -13.40 -8.05
CA ASP A 256 0.90 -14.41 -8.95
C ASP A 256 0.70 -14.05 -10.44
N VAL A 257 0.26 -12.83 -10.74
CA VAL A 257 -0.10 -12.38 -12.09
C VAL A 257 0.53 -11.03 -12.39
N GLN A 258 1.07 -10.88 -13.60
CA GLN A 258 1.59 -9.60 -14.10
C GLN A 258 0.44 -8.65 -14.47
N PRO A 259 0.61 -7.34 -14.26
CA PRO A 259 -0.38 -6.36 -14.67
C PRO A 259 -0.55 -6.39 -16.19
N ARG A 260 -1.79 -6.21 -16.63
CA ARG A 260 -2.08 -6.10 -18.05
C ARG A 260 -1.80 -4.69 -18.54
N HIS A 261 -0.90 -4.58 -19.52
CA HIS A 261 -0.66 -3.34 -20.26
C HIS A 261 -1.79 -3.11 -21.28
N ARG A 262 -2.31 -1.89 -21.32
CA ARG A 262 -3.28 -1.41 -22.32
C ARG A 262 -2.61 -1.13 -23.65
N ILE A 263 -1.34 -0.73 -23.62
CA ILE A 263 -0.49 -0.50 -24.78
C ILE A 263 0.63 -1.54 -24.74
N ALA A 264 0.65 -2.45 -25.71
CA ALA A 264 1.63 -3.53 -25.80
C ALA A 264 2.29 -3.56 -27.18
N HIS A 265 3.45 -4.21 -27.29
CA HIS A 265 4.18 -4.42 -28.54
C HIS A 265 4.51 -3.12 -29.29
N ILE A 266 5.07 -2.14 -28.57
CA ILE A 266 5.43 -0.83 -29.12
C ILE A 266 6.64 -0.99 -30.04
N ASN A 267 6.49 -0.57 -31.30
CA ASN A 267 7.58 -0.55 -32.26
C ASN A 267 8.24 0.84 -32.27
N MET A 268 9.49 0.94 -31.80
CA MET A 268 10.19 2.23 -31.70
C MET A 268 10.50 2.87 -33.05
N ASP A 269 10.65 2.10 -34.13
CA ASP A 269 10.80 2.63 -35.49
C ASP A 269 9.52 3.34 -35.97
N GLN A 270 8.35 2.94 -35.45
CA GLN A 270 7.09 3.64 -35.74
C GLN A 270 6.93 4.88 -34.87
N VAL A 271 7.42 4.83 -33.63
CA VAL A 271 7.40 5.98 -32.71
C VAL A 271 8.32 7.09 -33.22
N MET A 272 9.51 6.74 -33.68
CA MET A 272 10.51 7.66 -34.20
C MET A 272 11.05 7.16 -35.55
N PRO A 273 10.34 7.41 -36.66
CA PRO A 273 10.74 6.94 -37.99
C PRO A 273 12.01 7.59 -38.56
N THR A 274 12.43 8.70 -37.97
CA THR A 274 13.64 9.44 -38.35
C THR A 274 14.29 9.86 -37.05
N ASN A 275 15.53 9.41 -36.84
CA ASN A 275 16.23 9.62 -35.58
C ASN A 275 16.75 11.06 -35.46
N LYS A 276 17.26 11.45 -34.27
CA LYS A 276 17.71 12.83 -34.01
C LYS A 276 18.79 13.24 -35.00
N SER A 277 19.75 12.36 -35.23
CA SER A 277 20.90 12.59 -36.11
C SER A 277 20.48 12.86 -37.55
N GLU A 278 19.52 12.09 -38.08
CA GLU A 278 18.95 12.28 -39.41
C GLU A 278 18.15 13.57 -39.53
N CYS A 279 17.32 13.90 -38.52
CA CYS A 279 16.58 15.16 -38.47
C CYS A 279 17.54 16.36 -38.46
N ALA A 280 18.60 16.31 -37.64
CA ALA A 280 19.61 17.35 -37.57
C ALA A 280 20.32 17.53 -38.91
N ARG A 281 20.71 16.43 -39.58
CA ARG A 281 21.32 16.48 -40.91
C ARG A 281 20.37 17.13 -41.93
N GLN A 282 19.10 16.73 -41.97
CA GLN A 282 18.12 17.33 -42.88
C GLN A 282 17.95 18.84 -42.64
N ALA A 283 17.87 19.26 -41.37
CA ALA A 283 17.76 20.66 -40.98
C ALA A 283 19.00 21.47 -41.36
N PHE A 284 20.21 20.94 -41.14
CA PHE A 284 21.46 21.58 -41.53
C PHE A 284 21.54 21.82 -43.04
N PHE A 285 21.19 20.80 -43.83
CA PHE A 285 21.15 20.89 -45.29
C PHE A 285 20.14 21.93 -45.78
N ALA A 286 18.95 21.95 -45.18
CA ALA A 286 17.93 22.94 -45.48
C ALA A 286 18.39 24.37 -45.15
N GLN A 287 19.06 24.56 -44.00
CA GLN A 287 19.61 25.86 -43.58
C GLN A 287 20.68 26.37 -44.54
N ARG A 288 21.57 25.49 -45.03
CA ARG A 288 22.62 25.83 -45.99
C ARG A 288 22.15 25.81 -47.46
N ARG A 289 20.87 25.48 -47.73
CA ARG A 289 20.30 25.34 -49.09
C ARG A 289 21.10 24.38 -49.96
N LEU A 290 21.53 23.28 -49.35
CA LEU A 290 22.29 22.23 -50.02
C LEU A 290 21.31 21.19 -50.54
N ASP A 291 20.95 21.31 -51.82
CA ASP A 291 19.96 20.41 -52.45
C ASP A 291 20.57 19.04 -52.82
N ASN A 292 21.90 18.89 -52.76
CA ASN A 292 22.61 17.67 -53.15
C ASN A 292 23.84 17.40 -52.24
N PRO A 293 23.88 16.27 -51.50
CA PRO A 293 25.04 15.87 -50.67
C PRO A 293 26.35 15.74 -51.44
N ASN A 294 26.29 15.48 -52.75
CA ASN A 294 27.48 15.32 -53.59
C ASN A 294 28.08 16.66 -54.09
N SER A 295 27.58 17.80 -53.63
CA SER A 295 28.10 19.14 -54.01
C SER A 295 29.18 19.68 -53.07
N VAL A 296 29.45 18.97 -51.98
CA VAL A 296 30.45 19.34 -50.97
C VAL A 296 31.84 18.95 -51.47
N THR A 297 32.77 19.91 -51.48
CA THR A 297 34.12 19.76 -52.07
C THR A 297 35.19 19.33 -51.07
N ASP A 298 34.91 19.41 -49.77
CA ASP A 298 35.76 18.95 -48.67
C ASP A 298 34.90 18.15 -47.68
N GLY A 299 35.04 16.82 -47.71
CA GLY A 299 34.10 15.91 -47.05
C GLY A 299 34.27 15.82 -45.53
N ASP A 300 35.50 16.00 -45.04
CA ASP A 300 35.82 15.80 -43.62
C ASP A 300 35.39 17.01 -42.77
N GLU A 301 35.75 18.25 -43.16
CA GLU A 301 35.27 19.47 -42.47
C GLU A 301 33.74 19.61 -42.50
N PHE A 302 33.10 19.11 -43.55
CA PHE A 302 31.64 19.19 -43.68
C PHE A 302 30.90 18.22 -42.76
N GLU A 303 31.40 17.00 -42.59
CA GLU A 303 30.80 16.07 -41.65
C GLU A 303 31.01 16.56 -40.21
N ASP A 304 32.15 17.15 -39.87
CA ASP A 304 32.38 17.79 -38.55
C ASP A 304 31.36 18.92 -38.27
N ASP A 305 31.09 19.79 -39.25
CA ASP A 305 30.06 20.83 -39.17
C ASP A 305 28.65 20.25 -38.93
N VAL A 306 28.32 19.10 -39.54
CA VAL A 306 27.04 18.40 -39.37
C VAL A 306 26.95 17.80 -37.97
N TRP A 307 28.02 17.18 -37.48
CA TRP A 307 28.10 16.63 -36.13
C TRP A 307 27.94 17.71 -35.05
N GLU A 308 28.67 18.83 -35.15
CA GLU A 308 28.52 19.95 -34.19
C GLU A 308 27.10 20.52 -34.20
N PHE A 309 26.49 20.64 -35.39
CA PHE A 309 25.09 21.06 -35.49
C PHE A 309 24.15 20.06 -34.81
N ALA A 310 24.35 18.76 -35.02
CA ALA A 310 23.54 17.69 -34.44
C ALA A 310 23.60 17.63 -32.92
N GLU A 311 24.76 17.90 -32.31
CA GLU A 311 24.89 18.00 -30.85
C GLU A 311 24.01 19.13 -30.27
N SER A 312 23.89 20.25 -31.00
CA SER A 312 23.07 21.39 -30.60
C SER A 312 21.60 21.34 -31.09
N PHE A 313 21.22 20.28 -31.81
CA PHE A 313 19.89 20.15 -32.38
C PHE A 313 18.83 19.92 -31.29
N ASP A 314 17.82 20.78 -31.28
CA ASP A 314 16.73 20.73 -30.32
C ASP A 314 15.83 19.52 -30.60
N GLU A 315 15.82 18.57 -29.65
CA GLU A 315 15.07 17.31 -29.70
C GLU A 315 13.56 17.50 -29.83
N ALA A 316 13.02 18.67 -29.45
CA ALA A 316 11.61 18.99 -29.66
C ALA A 316 11.23 19.07 -31.16
N ASN A 317 12.21 19.13 -32.07
CA ASN A 317 11.99 19.10 -33.52
C ASN A 317 12.04 17.70 -34.12
N VAL A 318 12.31 16.66 -33.33
CA VAL A 318 12.21 15.26 -33.78
C VAL A 318 10.72 14.86 -33.82
N PRO A 319 10.20 14.42 -34.98
CA PRO A 319 8.79 14.04 -35.09
C PRO A 319 8.54 12.71 -34.38
N LEU A 320 7.71 12.74 -33.33
CA LEU A 320 7.34 11.55 -32.55
C LEU A 320 5.87 11.18 -32.76
N PHE A 321 5.62 9.89 -32.95
CA PHE A 321 4.29 9.29 -33.09
C PHE A 321 4.02 8.38 -31.90
N LEU A 322 3.61 8.99 -30.78
CA LEU A 322 3.40 8.27 -29.53
C LEU A 322 2.29 7.21 -29.68
N PRO A 323 2.43 6.06 -28.99
CA PRO A 323 1.41 5.02 -29.01
C PRO A 323 0.10 5.54 -28.39
N ALA A 324 -1.02 5.06 -28.91
CA ALA A 324 -2.35 5.42 -28.44
C ALA A 324 -3.07 4.22 -27.81
N LEU A 325 -4.11 4.47 -27.02
CA LEU A 325 -4.93 3.38 -26.48
C LEU A 325 -5.66 2.64 -27.61
N PRO A 326 -5.89 1.32 -27.47
CA PRO A 326 -6.54 0.52 -28.51
C PRO A 326 -7.92 1.05 -28.94
N THR A 327 -8.13 1.20 -30.24
CA THR A 327 -9.44 1.56 -30.82
C THR A 327 -10.40 0.36 -30.82
N ASP A 328 -9.87 -0.85 -31.06
CA ASP A 328 -10.64 -2.08 -31.30
C ASP A 328 -10.82 -2.94 -30.02
N GLU A 329 -11.20 -4.22 -30.16
CA GLU A 329 -11.52 -5.13 -29.04
C GLU A 329 -10.35 -5.27 -28.04
N PHE A 330 -10.43 -4.51 -26.94
CA PHE A 330 -9.64 -4.75 -25.74
C PHE A 330 -10.46 -5.60 -24.78
N GLU A 331 -9.99 -6.81 -24.48
CA GLU A 331 -10.60 -7.65 -23.46
C GLU A 331 -10.20 -7.13 -22.08
N PHE A 332 -11.13 -6.53 -21.34
CA PHE A 332 -10.88 -6.20 -19.95
C PHE A 332 -10.80 -7.46 -19.09
N GLU A 333 -9.98 -7.42 -18.04
CA GLU A 333 -9.76 -8.57 -17.15
C GLU A 333 -11.04 -8.93 -16.40
N THR A 334 -11.62 -10.09 -16.71
CA THR A 334 -12.94 -10.50 -16.22
C THR A 334 -12.93 -10.96 -14.78
N GLN A 335 -11.83 -11.57 -14.32
CA GLN A 335 -11.69 -12.06 -12.95
C GLN A 335 -10.22 -12.00 -12.53
N PHE A 336 -9.97 -11.40 -11.37
CA PHE A 336 -8.69 -11.53 -10.71
C PHE A 336 -8.61 -12.91 -10.05
N PRO A 337 -7.44 -13.56 -10.04
CA PRO A 337 -7.26 -14.77 -9.25
C PRO A 337 -7.60 -14.50 -7.78
N SER A 338 -8.12 -15.52 -7.11
CA SER A 338 -8.54 -15.43 -5.71
C SER A 338 -8.07 -16.66 -4.97
N VAL A 339 -7.54 -16.47 -3.76
CA VAL A 339 -7.18 -17.56 -2.84
C VAL A 339 -8.30 -17.77 -1.83
N LYS A 340 -8.49 -18.98 -1.32
CA LYS A 340 -9.46 -19.24 -0.25
C LYS A 340 -8.84 -19.09 1.13
N LEU A 341 -9.41 -18.20 1.95
CA LEU A 341 -8.98 -17.95 3.32
C LEU A 341 -9.86 -18.65 4.37
N ASN A 342 -11.03 -19.16 3.98
CA ASN A 342 -11.93 -19.93 4.84
C ASN A 342 -11.27 -21.23 5.34
N ASN A 343 -11.77 -21.75 6.46
CA ASN A 343 -11.26 -22.95 7.14
C ASN A 343 -9.77 -22.82 7.53
N ASN A 344 -9.32 -21.62 7.86
CA ASN A 344 -7.94 -21.35 8.22
C ASN A 344 -7.85 -20.52 9.50
N THR A 345 -6.70 -20.58 10.16
CA THR A 345 -6.33 -19.66 11.24
C THR A 345 -5.30 -18.69 10.69
N LEU A 346 -5.77 -17.49 10.36
CA LEU A 346 -4.95 -16.40 9.86
C LEU A 346 -4.26 -15.68 11.02
N GLN A 347 -3.23 -14.90 10.71
CA GLN A 347 -2.60 -13.98 11.65
C GLN A 347 -2.77 -12.55 11.12
N VAL A 348 -3.24 -11.64 11.97
CA VAL A 348 -3.53 -10.25 11.59
C VAL A 348 -2.97 -9.30 12.64
N ILE A 349 -2.25 -8.26 12.19
CA ILE A 349 -1.87 -7.13 13.04
C ILE A 349 -2.95 -6.05 12.89
N VAL A 350 -3.41 -5.49 14.01
CA VAL A 350 -4.38 -4.39 14.02
C VAL A 350 -3.67 -3.08 14.35
N LYS A 351 -3.96 -2.03 13.58
CA LYS A 351 -3.51 -0.66 13.84
C LYS A 351 -4.70 0.28 13.77
N ILE A 352 -4.79 1.23 14.69
CA ILE A 352 -5.80 2.29 14.70
C ILE A 352 -5.06 3.60 14.89
N ALA A 353 -5.29 4.57 14.02
CA ALA A 353 -4.60 5.84 14.05
C ALA A 353 -5.48 7.00 13.58
N SER A 354 -5.16 8.20 14.05
CA SER A 354 -5.82 9.45 13.67
C SER A 354 -4.76 10.45 13.21
N ILE A 355 -4.94 11.03 12.02
CA ILE A 355 -4.20 12.25 11.63
C ILE A 355 -5.06 13.45 11.99
N GLU A 356 -4.53 14.38 12.77
CA GLU A 356 -5.24 15.49 13.40
C GLU A 356 -4.62 16.83 13.00
N LEU A 357 -5.48 17.72 12.52
CA LEU A 357 -5.16 19.07 12.13
C LEU A 357 -5.89 20.06 13.02
N THR A 358 -5.19 21.13 13.38
CA THR A 358 -5.75 22.24 14.16
C THR A 358 -5.54 23.55 13.40
N PRO A 359 -6.27 24.62 13.73
CA PRO A 359 -6.02 25.94 13.12
C PRO A 359 -4.55 26.41 13.24
N HIS A 360 -3.82 25.96 14.26
CA HIS A 360 -2.40 26.28 14.46
C HIS A 360 -1.43 25.32 13.74
N LYS A 361 -1.88 24.09 13.45
CA LYS A 361 -1.15 23.05 12.70
C LYS A 361 -2.07 22.54 11.58
N SER A 362 -2.33 23.40 10.59
CA SER A 362 -3.43 23.25 9.63
C SER A 362 -3.10 22.39 8.41
N THR A 363 -1.84 21.98 8.25
CA THR A 363 -1.35 21.21 7.11
C THR A 363 -0.60 19.98 7.59
N TYR A 364 -0.84 18.84 6.96
CA TYR A 364 -0.05 17.62 7.08
C TYR A 364 0.84 17.50 5.84
N PRO A 365 2.17 17.37 5.99
CA PRO A 365 3.10 17.37 4.86
C PRO A 365 3.10 16.08 4.03
N GLY A 366 2.35 15.05 4.44
CA GLY A 366 2.38 13.72 3.82
C GLY A 366 3.39 12.78 4.49
N GLY A 367 3.40 11.53 4.02
CA GLY A 367 4.34 10.48 4.45
C GLY A 367 5.38 10.14 3.37
N SER A 368 6.35 9.32 3.75
CA SER A 368 7.31 8.70 2.82
C SER A 368 6.68 7.53 2.04
N TRP A 369 7.27 7.19 0.90
CA TRP A 369 6.99 5.91 0.24
C TRP A 369 7.53 4.77 1.11
N HIS A 370 6.67 3.79 1.40
CA HIS A 370 7.01 2.63 2.23
C HIS A 370 6.13 1.42 1.90
N VAL A 371 6.51 0.27 2.44
CA VAL A 371 5.68 -0.93 2.60
C VAL A 371 5.46 -1.18 4.09
N GLU A 372 4.49 -2.01 4.47
CA GLU A 372 4.18 -2.23 5.89
C GLU A 372 5.06 -3.34 6.46
N GLY A 373 5.73 -3.01 7.58
CA GLY A 373 6.57 -3.95 8.32
C GLY A 373 7.93 -4.24 7.69
N MET A 374 8.61 -5.21 8.29
CA MET A 374 9.87 -5.78 7.82
C MET A 374 9.64 -7.22 7.34
N ILE A 375 10.53 -7.77 6.52
CA ILE A 375 10.33 -9.10 5.89
C ILE A 375 9.97 -10.24 6.86
N HIS A 376 10.52 -10.27 8.08
CA HIS A 376 10.22 -11.31 9.07
C HIS A 376 8.85 -11.18 9.72
N GLU A 377 8.17 -10.05 9.55
CA GLU A 377 6.77 -9.86 9.94
C GLU A 377 5.83 -10.44 8.87
N SER A 378 6.33 -10.81 7.70
CA SER A 378 5.63 -11.57 6.67
C SER A 378 4.26 -11.00 6.26
N ILE A 379 4.09 -9.67 6.29
CA ILE A 379 2.84 -9.04 5.87
C ILE A 379 2.66 -9.28 4.37
N ALA A 380 1.49 -9.80 4.00
CA ALA A 380 1.12 -10.12 2.63
C ALA A 380 0.23 -9.05 2.00
N ALA A 381 -0.69 -8.50 2.78
CA ALA A 381 -1.61 -7.46 2.32
C ALA A 381 -2.05 -6.57 3.48
N SER A 382 -2.46 -5.35 3.13
CA SER A 382 -2.95 -4.33 4.04
C SER A 382 -4.39 -3.96 3.68
N GLY A 383 -5.30 -4.06 4.64
CA GLY A 383 -6.68 -3.58 4.53
C GLY A 383 -6.90 -2.37 5.41
N ILE A 384 -7.54 -1.32 4.89
CA ILE A 384 -7.79 -0.07 5.60
C ILE A 384 -9.28 0.29 5.50
N LEU A 385 -9.90 0.58 6.64
CA LEU A 385 -11.16 1.32 6.72
C LEU A 385 -10.86 2.76 7.14
N TYR A 386 -11.34 3.73 6.36
CA TYR A 386 -11.43 5.12 6.78
C TYR A 386 -12.72 5.31 7.57
N TYR A 387 -12.67 5.20 8.89
CA TYR A 387 -13.90 5.14 9.70
C TYR A 387 -14.45 6.53 10.08
N ASP A 388 -13.64 7.58 10.01
CA ASP A 388 -14.08 8.95 10.31
C ASP A 388 -13.13 9.98 9.69
N CYS A 389 -13.63 10.79 8.75
CA CYS A 389 -12.92 11.89 8.11
C CYS A 389 -13.78 13.15 8.19
N ASP A 390 -13.26 14.23 8.76
CA ASP A 390 -13.96 15.51 8.91
C ASP A 390 -13.02 16.69 8.71
N ASN A 391 -13.54 17.74 8.07
CA ASN A 391 -12.87 19.03 7.87
C ASN A 391 -11.46 19.00 7.26
N VAL A 392 -11.21 18.10 6.31
CA VAL A 392 -9.95 18.03 5.58
C VAL A 392 -10.18 18.15 4.08
N THR A 393 -9.22 18.75 3.36
CA THR A 393 -9.15 18.61 1.91
C THR A 393 -8.96 17.14 1.53
N PRO A 394 -9.23 16.72 0.27
CA PRO A 394 -9.02 15.34 -0.16
C PRO A 394 -7.66 14.78 0.24
N SER A 395 -7.64 13.84 1.21
CA SER A 395 -6.44 13.13 1.64
C SER A 395 -6.26 11.91 0.76
N LYS A 396 -5.16 11.83 0.00
CA LYS A 396 -4.91 10.69 -0.90
C LYS A 396 -3.91 9.70 -0.30
N LEU A 397 -4.13 8.40 -0.51
CA LEU A 397 -3.11 7.35 -0.36
C LEU A 397 -2.66 6.98 -1.78
N TRP A 398 -1.41 7.29 -2.11
CA TRP A 398 -0.83 7.04 -3.44
C TRP A 398 -0.15 5.68 -3.45
N PHE A 399 -0.18 5.02 -4.60
CA PHE A 399 0.47 3.75 -4.87
C PHE A 399 1.50 3.90 -5.98
N ARG A 400 2.64 3.26 -5.81
CA ARG A 400 3.64 3.07 -6.86
C ARG A 400 4.18 1.66 -6.82
N HIS A 401 4.60 1.17 -7.96
CA HIS A 401 5.30 -0.10 -8.10
C HIS A 401 6.67 0.11 -8.74
N ALA A 402 7.51 -0.91 -8.66
CA ALA A 402 8.78 -0.98 -9.38
C ALA A 402 8.64 -1.90 -10.59
N PHE A 403 9.19 -1.52 -11.74
CA PHE A 403 9.38 -2.42 -12.88
C PHE A 403 10.79 -3.02 -12.86
N GLU A 404 11.01 -4.09 -13.64
CA GLU A 404 12.30 -4.79 -13.69
C GLU A 404 13.42 -3.82 -14.12
N PRO A 405 14.44 -3.59 -13.27
CA PRO A 405 15.50 -2.64 -13.58
C PRO A 405 16.33 -3.05 -14.82
N ASP A 406 16.42 -4.35 -15.07
CA ASP A 406 17.09 -4.92 -16.24
C ASP A 406 16.16 -5.03 -17.48
N TYR A 407 15.02 -4.33 -17.50
CA TYR A 407 14.14 -4.31 -18.67
C TYR A 407 14.87 -3.76 -19.91
N GLU A 408 15.07 -4.60 -20.92
CA GLU A 408 15.76 -4.25 -22.15
C GLU A 408 14.84 -3.42 -23.06
N PHE A 409 15.11 -2.11 -23.12
CA PHE A 409 14.49 -1.24 -24.12
C PHE A 409 15.15 -1.47 -25.49
N GLU A 410 14.34 -1.67 -26.53
CA GLU A 410 14.83 -1.72 -27.91
C GLU A 410 14.99 -0.29 -28.46
N TYR A 411 16.24 0.18 -28.65
CA TYR A 411 16.55 1.48 -29.26
C TYR A 411 17.88 1.45 -30.02
N GLU A 412 18.06 2.37 -30.97
CA GLU A 412 19.33 2.55 -31.70
C GLU A 412 20.39 3.18 -30.78
N GLN A 413 21.66 2.87 -31.02
CA GLN A 413 22.77 3.41 -30.22
C GLN A 413 22.73 4.94 -30.15
N ASP A 414 22.85 5.49 -28.93
CA ASP A 414 22.77 6.93 -28.62
C ASP A 414 21.43 7.63 -28.95
N GLU A 415 20.39 6.90 -29.37
CA GLU A 415 19.08 7.45 -29.74
C GLU A 415 18.01 7.13 -28.67
N HIS A 416 17.92 7.99 -27.64
CA HIS A 416 17.06 7.77 -26.47
C HIS A 416 15.70 8.49 -26.53
N THR A 417 15.51 9.41 -27.48
CA THR A 417 14.36 10.34 -27.53
C THR A 417 13.02 9.62 -27.54
N ALA A 418 12.89 8.52 -28.30
CA ALA A 418 11.67 7.70 -28.35
C ALA A 418 11.35 7.05 -26.99
N ILE A 419 12.35 6.43 -26.34
CA ILE A 419 12.19 5.77 -25.04
C ILE A 419 11.78 6.77 -23.97
N THR A 420 12.46 7.93 -23.90
CA THR A 420 12.11 8.99 -22.96
C THR A 420 10.69 9.50 -23.20
N ALA A 421 10.27 9.67 -24.44
CA ALA A 421 8.93 10.15 -24.75
C ALA A 421 7.82 9.12 -24.48
N VAL A 422 8.10 7.82 -24.61
CA VAL A 422 7.13 6.75 -24.38
C VAL A 422 7.02 6.37 -22.91
N TYR A 423 8.14 6.20 -22.20
CA TYR A 423 8.18 5.65 -20.85
C TYR A 423 8.61 6.65 -19.77
N GLY A 424 9.17 7.79 -20.16
CA GLY A 424 9.73 8.77 -19.21
C GLY A 424 11.07 8.36 -18.60
N VAL A 425 11.72 7.33 -19.15
CA VAL A 425 13.06 6.88 -18.73
C VAL A 425 14.11 7.73 -19.43
N SER A 426 15.00 8.34 -18.65
CA SER A 426 16.04 9.23 -19.17
C SER A 426 17.41 8.55 -19.28
N ARG A 427 18.28 9.10 -20.13
CA ARG A 427 19.69 8.70 -20.21
C ARG A 427 20.42 8.92 -18.89
N GLU A 428 20.16 10.04 -18.22
CA GLU A 428 20.86 10.44 -16.99
C GLU A 428 20.50 9.57 -15.77
N GLY A 429 19.45 8.74 -15.89
CA GLY A 429 18.95 7.91 -14.81
C GLY A 429 17.49 8.24 -14.48
N THR A 430 16.70 7.23 -14.17
CA THR A 430 15.35 7.38 -13.62
C THR A 430 15.10 6.23 -12.66
N ASP A 431 14.48 6.51 -11.52
CA ASP A 431 14.00 5.47 -10.62
C ASP A 431 13.11 4.50 -11.42
N ASN A 432 13.33 3.19 -11.31
CA ASN A 432 12.46 2.16 -11.90
C ASN A 432 11.05 2.08 -11.26
N THR A 433 10.51 3.20 -10.74
CA THR A 433 9.22 3.24 -10.06
C THR A 433 8.22 4.14 -10.76
N GLN A 434 6.97 3.70 -10.80
CA GLN A 434 5.88 4.44 -11.44
C GLN A 434 4.68 4.58 -10.50
N VAL A 435 4.16 5.80 -10.38
CA VAL A 435 2.90 6.05 -9.66
C VAL A 435 1.74 5.52 -10.49
N VAL A 436 1.06 4.49 -9.99
CA VAL A 436 0.02 3.76 -10.75
C VAL A 436 -1.39 4.01 -10.26
N GLY A 437 -1.57 4.74 -9.17
CA GLY A 437 -2.90 5.09 -8.73
C GLY A 437 -2.94 5.69 -7.34
N HIS A 438 -4.15 6.00 -6.92
CA HIS A 438 -4.41 6.52 -5.59
C HIS A 438 -5.85 6.22 -5.16
N ILE A 439 -6.07 6.27 -3.86
CA ILE A 439 -7.40 6.40 -3.28
C ILE A 439 -7.55 7.72 -2.53
N GLU A 440 -8.77 8.24 -2.48
CA GLU A 440 -9.16 9.33 -1.57
C GLU A 440 -9.75 8.75 -0.29
N ALA A 441 -9.28 9.23 0.86
CA ALA A 441 -9.81 8.88 2.17
C ALA A 441 -11.23 9.42 2.34
N ARG A 442 -12.19 8.53 2.62
CA ARG A 442 -13.59 8.88 2.85
C ARG A 442 -14.20 8.00 3.92
N THR A 443 -14.99 8.60 4.80
CA THR A 443 -15.75 7.87 5.83
C THR A 443 -16.55 6.71 5.22
N GLY A 444 -16.29 5.50 5.70
CA GLY A 444 -16.91 4.25 5.22
C GLY A 444 -16.16 3.52 4.10
N ARG A 445 -15.14 4.14 3.49
CA ARG A 445 -14.36 3.53 2.42
C ARG A 445 -13.40 2.48 2.95
N CYS A 446 -13.43 1.30 2.34
CA CYS A 446 -12.43 0.26 2.51
C CYS A 446 -11.48 0.21 1.30
N VAL A 447 -10.21 -0.09 1.56
CA VAL A 447 -9.23 -0.46 0.53
C VAL A 447 -8.43 -1.67 1.01
N VAL A 448 -8.10 -2.58 0.10
CA VAL A 448 -7.12 -3.65 0.33
C VAL A 448 -6.08 -3.60 -0.78
N PHE A 449 -4.81 -3.71 -0.42
CA PHE A 449 -3.69 -3.70 -1.35
C PHE A 449 -2.59 -4.66 -0.90
N PRO A 450 -1.79 -5.20 -1.84
CA PRO A 450 -0.73 -6.13 -1.51
C PRO A 450 0.43 -5.38 -0.85
N ASN A 451 1.16 -6.04 0.04
CA ASN A 451 2.20 -5.35 0.82
C ASN A 451 3.40 -4.91 -0.04
N TYR A 452 3.66 -5.58 -1.16
CA TYR A 452 4.70 -5.14 -2.12
C TYR A 452 4.37 -3.79 -2.76
N MET A 453 3.10 -3.34 -2.72
CA MET A 453 2.70 -2.05 -3.28
C MET A 453 3.18 -0.92 -2.39
N GLN A 454 4.21 -0.20 -2.86
CA GLN A 454 4.70 0.97 -2.14
C GLN A 454 3.61 2.03 -2.10
N HIS A 455 3.42 2.62 -0.93
CA HIS A 455 2.40 3.63 -0.75
C HIS A 455 2.87 4.81 0.11
N ARG A 456 2.20 5.93 -0.07
CA ARG A 456 2.39 7.11 0.78
C ARG A 456 1.10 7.88 0.97
N VAL A 457 0.96 8.52 2.12
CA VAL A 457 -0.08 9.53 2.35
C VAL A 457 0.36 10.83 1.68
N ALA A 458 -0.46 11.40 0.81
CA ALA A 458 -0.21 12.69 0.19
C ALA A 458 -0.42 13.85 1.19
N PRO A 459 0.19 15.02 0.96
CA PRO A 459 -0.10 16.21 1.75
C PRO A 459 -1.59 16.58 1.69
N PHE A 460 -2.13 17.07 2.81
CA PHE A 460 -3.49 17.62 2.88
C PHE A 460 -3.58 18.65 4.01
N GLN A 461 -4.67 19.42 4.02
CA GLN A 461 -4.86 20.52 4.98
C GLN A 461 -6.32 20.59 5.45
N LEU A 462 -6.60 21.50 6.37
CA LEU A 462 -7.98 21.81 6.77
C LEU A 462 -8.80 22.34 5.59
N ALA A 463 -10.03 21.88 5.46
CA ALA A 463 -10.99 22.43 4.49
C ALA A 463 -11.53 23.79 4.96
N ASP A 464 -11.98 23.87 6.21
CA ASP A 464 -12.23 25.11 6.94
C ASP A 464 -11.09 25.36 7.94
N PRO A 465 -10.23 26.37 7.72
CA PRO A 465 -9.07 26.63 8.57
C PRO A 465 -9.42 27.11 9.99
N THR A 466 -10.69 27.40 10.28
CA THR A 466 -11.13 27.89 11.60
C THR A 466 -11.48 26.80 12.59
N ARG A 467 -11.65 25.56 12.11
CA ARG A 467 -12.07 24.40 12.91
C ARG A 467 -11.02 23.29 12.83
N PRO A 468 -10.83 22.47 13.86
CA PRO A 468 -10.04 21.24 13.75
C PRO A 468 -10.59 20.29 12.68
N GLY A 469 -9.76 19.36 12.24
CA GLY A 469 -10.14 18.32 11.28
C GLY A 469 -9.30 17.07 11.47
N HIS A 470 -9.79 15.94 10.98
CA HIS A 470 -9.14 14.66 11.17
C HIS A 470 -9.38 13.67 10.05
N ARG A 471 -8.51 12.67 9.99
CA ARG A 471 -8.63 11.48 9.17
C ARG A 471 -8.26 10.26 10.01
N LYS A 472 -9.23 9.41 10.31
CA LYS A 472 -9.05 8.23 11.18
C LYS A 472 -9.17 6.93 10.41
N ILE A 473 -8.31 5.98 10.75
CA ILE A 473 -8.20 4.70 10.08
C ILE A 473 -8.17 3.53 11.06
N ILE A 474 -8.72 2.40 10.63
CA ILE A 474 -8.41 1.07 11.15
C ILE A 474 -7.70 0.31 10.05
N CYS A 475 -6.59 -0.32 10.36
CA CYS A 475 -5.80 -1.12 9.44
C CYS A 475 -5.66 -2.55 9.96
N PHE A 476 -5.78 -3.50 9.03
CA PHE A 476 -5.44 -4.90 9.21
C PHE A 476 -4.25 -5.23 8.32
N PHE A 477 -3.12 -5.64 8.91
CA PHE A 477 -2.01 -6.21 8.16
C PHE A 477 -2.11 -7.72 8.24
N LEU A 478 -2.53 -8.33 7.12
CA LEU A 478 -2.68 -9.77 6.99
C LEU A 478 -1.30 -10.40 6.78
N ILE A 479 -0.91 -11.28 7.69
CA ILE A 479 0.31 -12.08 7.56
C ILE A 479 0.10 -13.14 6.49
N ASN A 480 1.13 -13.46 5.71
CA ASN A 480 1.11 -14.52 4.70
C ASN A 480 0.50 -15.80 5.30
N PRO A 481 -0.65 -16.30 4.77
CA PRO A 481 -1.34 -17.45 5.33
C PRO A 481 -0.53 -18.76 5.32
N GLN A 482 0.57 -18.82 4.55
CA GLN A 482 1.49 -19.95 4.53
C GLN A 482 2.53 -19.92 5.66
N HIS A 483 2.66 -18.78 6.34
CA HIS A 483 3.63 -18.57 7.41
C HIS A 483 2.93 -18.44 8.76
N SER A 484 3.61 -18.89 9.81
CA SER A 484 3.18 -18.68 11.19
C SER A 484 4.31 -18.02 11.97
N ILE A 485 4.11 -16.76 12.35
CA ILE A 485 5.09 -15.98 13.13
C ILE A 485 4.68 -15.90 14.60
N LEU A 486 5.59 -15.43 15.47
CA LEU A 486 5.29 -15.23 16.89
C LEU A 486 4.07 -14.30 17.04
N SER A 487 3.09 -14.67 17.85
CA SER A 487 1.80 -13.94 17.95
C SER A 487 1.38 -13.72 19.39
N THR A 488 0.31 -12.96 19.59
CA THR A 488 -0.36 -12.82 20.89
C THR A 488 -0.95 -14.12 21.41
N ALA A 489 -0.98 -15.21 20.63
CA ALA A 489 -1.30 -16.56 21.12
C ALA A 489 -0.18 -17.17 21.99
N ASN A 490 1.04 -16.65 21.81
CA ASN A 490 2.27 -17.20 22.37
C ASN A 490 2.99 -16.19 23.28
N VAL A 491 2.63 -14.92 23.20
CA VAL A 491 3.14 -13.84 24.05
C VAL A 491 2.01 -13.42 24.98
N PRO A 492 2.15 -13.61 26.30
CA PRO A 492 1.26 -13.01 27.28
C PRO A 492 1.24 -11.48 27.21
N PRO A 493 0.17 -10.82 27.69
CA PRO A 493 0.16 -9.38 27.83
C PRO A 493 1.39 -8.85 28.56
N GLN A 494 2.00 -7.81 28.00
CA GLN A 494 3.23 -7.20 28.52
C GLN A 494 2.93 -5.92 29.32
N GLN A 495 1.73 -5.38 29.15
CA GLN A 495 1.30 -4.10 29.72
C GLN A 495 1.26 -4.18 31.25
N GLU A 496 2.09 -3.37 31.92
CA GLU A 496 2.18 -3.35 33.38
C GLU A 496 0.81 -3.14 34.04
N THR A 497 -0.03 -2.27 33.50
CA THR A 497 -1.37 -2.01 34.05
C THR A 497 -2.30 -3.22 33.98
N TRP A 498 -2.19 -4.04 32.93
CA TRP A 498 -2.99 -5.26 32.78
C TRP A 498 -2.54 -6.32 33.78
N ILE A 499 -1.22 -6.47 33.92
CA ILE A 499 -0.60 -7.38 34.90
C ILE A 499 -0.97 -6.93 36.31
N GLN A 500 -0.87 -5.64 36.62
CA GLN A 500 -1.22 -5.09 37.93
C GLN A 500 -2.67 -5.43 38.30
N ARG A 501 -3.61 -5.18 37.39
CA ARG A 501 -5.03 -5.50 37.62
C ARG A 501 -5.26 -6.99 37.91
N ALA A 502 -4.56 -7.86 37.20
CA ALA A 502 -4.64 -9.30 37.44
C ALA A 502 -4.03 -9.71 38.78
N LEU A 503 -2.91 -9.10 39.18
CA LEU A 503 -2.30 -9.30 40.49
C LEU A 503 -3.21 -8.80 41.62
N ASP A 504 -3.80 -7.62 41.47
CA ASP A 504 -4.74 -7.05 42.44
C ASP A 504 -5.95 -7.96 42.63
N SER A 505 -6.51 -8.48 41.53
CA SER A 505 -7.63 -9.42 41.58
C SER A 505 -7.25 -10.78 42.18
N THR A 506 -6.03 -11.27 41.93
CA THR A 506 -5.59 -12.62 42.36
C THR A 506 -5.13 -12.63 43.81
N PHE A 507 -4.35 -11.62 44.20
CA PHE A 507 -3.70 -11.56 45.50
C PHE A 507 -4.39 -10.59 46.46
N ALA A 508 -5.29 -9.70 46.04
CA ALA A 508 -6.15 -8.87 46.89
C ALA A 508 -5.47 -8.29 48.17
N GLY A 509 -4.23 -7.81 48.05
CA GLY A 509 -3.44 -7.28 49.18
C GLY A 509 -2.83 -8.31 50.14
N THR A 510 -2.81 -9.60 49.77
CA THR A 510 -2.20 -10.68 50.56
C THR A 510 -0.68 -10.77 50.42
N LEU A 511 -0.09 -10.11 49.42
CA LEU A 511 1.36 -10.04 49.20
C LEU A 511 1.87 -8.61 49.46
N PRO A 512 3.09 -8.46 50.03
CA PRO A 512 3.74 -7.16 50.13
C PRO A 512 4.18 -6.65 48.75
N GLU A 513 4.38 -5.33 48.62
CA GLU A 513 4.70 -4.68 47.34
C GLU A 513 5.98 -5.24 46.71
N GLU A 514 6.98 -5.55 47.52
CA GLU A 514 8.25 -6.13 47.04
C GLU A 514 8.05 -7.50 46.39
N ALA A 515 7.07 -8.29 46.84
CA ALA A 515 6.74 -9.55 46.21
C ALA A 515 5.99 -9.34 44.89
N LEU A 516 5.09 -8.34 44.83
CA LEU A 516 4.40 -7.96 43.60
C LEU A 516 5.38 -7.42 42.56
N ASP A 517 6.38 -6.62 42.96
CA ASP A 517 7.49 -6.17 42.11
C ASP A 517 8.27 -7.34 41.50
N LEU A 518 8.63 -8.33 42.32
CA LEU A 518 9.32 -9.52 41.85
C LEU A 518 8.46 -10.29 40.85
N ILE A 519 7.16 -10.42 41.09
CA ILE A 519 6.23 -11.09 40.16
C ILE A 519 6.15 -10.30 38.85
N ARG A 520 5.95 -8.96 38.89
CA ARG A 520 5.93 -8.09 37.71
C ARG A 520 7.20 -8.25 36.86
N ALA A 521 8.37 -8.26 37.50
CA ALA A 521 9.64 -8.48 36.82
C ALA A 521 9.75 -9.90 36.21
N MET A 522 9.29 -10.93 36.93
CA MET A 522 9.31 -12.31 36.46
C MET A 522 8.42 -12.51 35.21
N VAL A 523 7.21 -11.94 35.21
CA VAL A 523 6.27 -12.07 34.09
C VAL A 523 6.61 -11.17 32.90
N GLY A 524 7.59 -10.28 33.05
CA GLY A 524 8.06 -9.40 31.98
C GLY A 524 7.20 -8.15 31.79
N ALA A 525 6.63 -7.62 32.87
CA ALA A 525 5.87 -6.37 32.85
C ALA A 525 6.70 -5.26 32.21
N THR A 526 6.04 -4.50 31.34
CA THR A 526 6.61 -3.38 30.61
C THR A 526 5.75 -2.16 30.87
N THR A 527 6.38 -1.12 31.41
CA THR A 527 5.73 0.18 31.62
C THR A 527 5.44 0.83 30.25
N HIS A 528 4.52 1.79 30.21
CA HIS A 528 4.24 2.52 28.97
C HIS A 528 5.46 3.29 28.42
N ASP A 529 6.26 3.91 29.29
CA ASP A 529 7.46 4.67 28.87
C ASP A 529 8.50 3.74 28.25
N GLN A 530 8.77 2.57 28.86
CA GLN A 530 9.63 1.55 28.27
C GLN A 530 9.11 1.06 26.90
N ALA A 531 7.78 0.94 26.72
CA ALA A 531 7.21 0.58 25.43
C ALA A 531 7.42 1.67 24.38
N LYS A 532 7.33 2.97 24.76
CA LYS A 532 7.67 4.11 23.89
C LYS A 532 9.15 4.17 23.53
N ASP A 533 10.04 3.85 24.47
CA ASP A 533 11.48 3.79 24.20
C ASP A 533 11.80 2.68 23.19
N VAL A 534 11.18 1.51 23.35
CA VAL A 534 11.30 0.39 22.41
C VAL A 534 10.75 0.77 21.04
N MET A 535 9.58 1.40 20.98
CA MET A 535 8.98 1.89 19.74
C MET A 535 9.90 2.88 19.01
N THR A 536 10.52 3.82 19.73
CA THR A 536 11.45 4.79 19.15
C THR A 536 12.68 4.10 18.56
N GLN A 537 13.21 3.09 19.24
CA GLN A 537 14.33 2.28 18.74
C GLN A 537 13.94 1.47 17.50
N LEU A 538 12.77 0.83 17.51
CA LEU A 538 12.24 0.08 16.37
C LEU A 538 12.03 1.00 15.17
N MET A 539 11.45 2.19 15.36
CA MET A 539 11.27 3.17 14.28
C MET A 539 12.60 3.66 13.70
N GLN A 540 13.61 3.86 14.56
CA GLN A 540 14.94 4.23 14.08
C GLN A 540 15.59 3.10 13.28
N GLU A 541 15.40 1.84 13.68
CA GLU A 541 15.83 0.66 12.91
C GLU A 541 15.09 0.58 11.56
N ARG A 542 13.79 0.87 11.56
CA ARG A 542 12.94 0.89 10.36
C ARG A 542 13.26 1.99 9.38
N LYS A 543 13.87 3.11 9.78
CA LYS A 543 14.40 4.08 8.79
C LYS A 543 15.40 3.43 7.83
N GLY A 544 16.15 2.41 8.28
CA GLY A 544 16.99 1.59 7.40
C GLY A 544 16.21 0.62 6.51
N SER A 545 15.02 0.19 6.94
CA SER A 545 14.04 -0.56 6.16
C SER A 545 13.33 0.31 5.12
N ASP A 546 13.04 1.58 5.40
CA ASP A 546 12.53 2.55 4.41
C ASP A 546 13.56 2.81 3.30
N VAL A 547 14.86 2.75 3.63
CA VAL A 547 15.97 2.75 2.65
C VAL A 547 16.01 1.43 1.86
N PHE A 548 15.33 0.40 2.31
CA PHE A 548 15.26 -0.89 1.65
C PHE A 548 13.92 -1.18 0.95
N ALA A 549 12.83 -0.48 1.29
CA ALA A 549 11.77 -0.25 0.32
C ALA A 549 12.37 0.40 -0.95
N LYS A 550 13.43 1.21 -0.81
CA LYS A 550 14.23 1.70 -1.95
C LYS A 550 15.22 0.69 -2.55
N PHE A 551 15.38 -0.53 -2.00
CA PHE A 551 16.17 -1.58 -2.69
C PHE A 551 15.46 -2.06 -3.96
N LEU A 552 14.14 -1.84 -4.07
CA LEU A 552 13.38 -1.99 -5.32
C LEU A 552 13.45 -0.75 -6.21
N THR A 553 14.06 0.35 -5.73
CA THR A 553 14.23 1.59 -6.47
C THR A 553 15.67 1.64 -6.96
N GLU A 554 15.89 1.09 -8.14
CA GLU A 554 17.15 1.15 -8.85
C GLU A 554 17.13 2.28 -9.88
N GLU A 555 18.29 2.87 -10.12
CA GLU A 555 18.46 3.87 -11.16
C GLU A 555 18.62 3.16 -12.50
N VAL A 556 17.58 3.21 -13.33
CA VAL A 556 17.61 2.70 -14.69
C VAL A 556 18.12 3.78 -15.60
N SER A 557 19.10 3.44 -16.43
CA SER A 557 19.74 4.37 -17.33
C SER A 557 20.04 3.69 -18.66
N LEU A 558 19.99 4.46 -19.74
CA LEU A 558 20.11 3.95 -21.10
C LEU A 558 21.60 3.83 -21.55
N TRP A 559 22.52 3.55 -20.63
CA TRP A 559 23.98 3.57 -20.89
C TRP A 559 24.55 2.27 -21.48
N TYR A 560 23.75 1.22 -21.65
CA TYR A 560 24.21 -0.07 -22.15
C TYR A 560 23.32 -0.60 -23.27
N VAL A 561 23.85 -0.51 -24.51
CA VAL A 561 23.72 -1.54 -25.55
C VAL A 561 25.08 -1.75 -26.16
#